data_AF-W1YFJ6-F1
#
_entry.id   AF-W1YFJ6-F1
#
_cell.length_a   1.000
_cell.length_b   1.000
_cell.length_c   1.000
_cell.angle_alpha   90.00
_cell.angle_beta   90.00
_cell.angle_gamma   90.00
#
_symmetry.space_group_name_H-M   'P 1'
#
loop_
_entity.id
_entity.type
_entity.pdbx_description
1 polymer ?
#
loop_
_entity_poly.entity_id
_entity_poly.type
_entity_poly.pdbx_seq_one_letter_code
_entity_poly.pdbx_strand_id
1 'polypeptide(L)'
;NKPKGVITSVSDPQGRETVLDYIKNETKRIYPIGRLDLYTEGLLLLTNDGELAQNLTHPSKGIEKTYEVRIKGRVRDDDLQIIANGVE
;
A
#
# COMPACT_ATOMS: atom_id res chain seq x y z
N ASN A 1 10.37 1.71 -3.94
CA ASN A 1 9.59 0.71 -3.18
C ASN A 1 9.61 1.08 -1.71
N LYS A 2 8.45 1.05 -1.04
CA LYS A 2 8.35 1.26 0.40
C LYS A 2 9.04 0.07 1.11
N PRO A 3 10.01 0.32 2.01
CA PRO A 3 10.62 -0.75 2.79
C PRO A 3 9.76 -1.13 4.02
N LYS A 4 10.07 -2.28 4.60
CA LYS A 4 9.45 -2.76 5.84
C LYS A 4 9.82 -1.83 7.00
N GLY A 5 8.88 -1.64 7.93
CA GLY A 5 9.11 -0.83 9.13
C GLY A 5 8.88 0.67 8.94
N VAL A 6 8.47 1.10 7.74
CA VAL A 6 8.15 2.51 7.43
C VAL A 6 6.64 2.72 7.43
N ILE A 7 6.19 3.85 7.98
CA ILE A 7 4.78 4.24 8.06
C ILE A 7 4.32 4.87 6.74
N THR A 8 3.19 4.40 6.19
CA THR A 8 2.52 5.07 5.07
C THR A 8 1.66 6.23 5.59
N SER A 9 2.30 7.38 5.82
CA SER A 9 1.65 8.62 6.26
C SER A 9 2.46 9.84 5.80
N VAL A 10 1.81 11.01 5.78
CA VAL A 10 2.46 12.31 5.57
C VAL A 10 3.09 12.87 6.85
N SER A 11 2.63 12.40 8.01
CA SER A 11 3.19 12.75 9.32
C SER A 11 2.88 11.64 10.33
N ASP A 12 3.74 11.46 11.33
CA ASP A 12 3.54 10.51 12.41
C ASP A 12 3.69 11.19 13.78
N PRO A 13 2.65 11.24 14.62
CA PRO A 13 2.71 11.87 15.94
C PRO A 13 3.72 11.23 16.91
N GLN A 14 4.11 9.98 16.65
CA GLN A 14 5.06 9.22 17.49
C GLN A 14 6.49 9.33 16.98
N GLY A 15 6.74 10.12 15.93
CA GLY A 15 8.08 10.34 15.37
C GLY A 15 8.68 9.12 14.66
N ARG A 16 7.85 8.17 14.24
CA ARG A 16 8.32 7.02 13.45
C ARG A 16 8.63 7.44 12.01
N GLU A 17 9.53 6.72 11.37
CA GLU A 17 9.91 6.96 9.99
C GLU A 17 8.70 6.76 9.05
N THR A 18 8.52 7.69 8.13
CA THR A 18 7.44 7.75 7.15
C THR A 18 7.97 7.61 5.73
N VAL A 19 7.07 7.31 4.79
CA VAL A 19 7.42 7.23 3.36
C VAL A 19 7.94 8.55 2.79
N LEU A 20 7.58 9.69 3.39
CA LEU A 20 8.06 11.01 2.96
C LEU A 20 9.51 11.27 3.37
N ASP A 21 10.02 10.59 4.41
CA ASP A 21 11.43 10.69 4.80
C ASP A 21 12.38 10.19 3.71
N TYR A 22 11.89 9.43 2.73
CA TYR A 22 12.67 8.97 1.58
C TYR A 22 12.66 9.96 0.41
N ILE A 23 11.82 11.01 0.44
CA ILE A 23 11.60 11.96 -0.67
C ILE A 23 11.86 13.40 -0.20
N LYS A 24 13.01 13.63 0.43
CA LYS A 24 13.35 14.91 1.10
C LYS A 24 13.57 16.10 0.15
N ASN A 25 13.79 15.84 -1.14
CA ASN A 25 14.11 16.87 -2.13
C ASN A 25 12.89 17.39 -2.91
N GLU A 26 11.69 16.87 -2.62
CA GLU A 26 10.48 17.34 -3.30
C GLU A 26 9.98 18.63 -2.65
N THR A 27 9.72 19.63 -3.48
CA THR A 27 9.26 20.97 -3.04
C THR A 27 7.74 21.05 -3.00
N LYS A 28 7.06 20.19 -3.77
CA LYS A 28 5.60 20.11 -3.80
C LYS A 28 5.09 19.22 -2.68
N ARG A 29 3.89 19.53 -2.19
CA ARG A 29 3.18 18.65 -1.26
C ARG A 29 2.73 17.38 -1.99
N ILE A 30 3.39 16.27 -1.71
CA ILE A 30 3.03 14.92 -2.18
C ILE A 30 2.46 14.06 -1.05
N TYR A 31 1.69 13.05 -1.41
CA TYR A 31 1.08 12.11 -0.47
C TYR A 31 0.90 10.74 -1.13
N PRO A 32 0.82 9.66 -0.32
CA PRO A 32 0.68 8.31 -0.84
C PRO A 32 -0.70 8.06 -1.45
N ILE A 33 -0.72 7.29 -2.53
CA ILE A 33 -1.94 6.76 -3.12
C ILE A 33 -2.27 5.45 -2.42
N GLY A 34 -3.24 5.50 -1.51
CA GLY A 34 -3.59 4.37 -0.66
C GLY A 34 -2.57 4.15 0.46
N ARG A 35 -2.57 2.94 1.04
CA ARG A 35 -1.73 2.59 2.18
C ARG A 35 -1.17 1.18 2.03
N LEU A 36 0.10 1.02 2.41
CA LEU A 36 0.69 -0.27 2.76
C LEU A 36 0.91 -0.30 4.27
N ASP A 37 0.68 -1.47 4.87
CA ASP A 37 0.90 -1.65 6.30
C ASP A 37 2.38 -1.50 6.68
N LEU A 38 2.63 -1.28 7.98
CA LEU A 38 3.97 -1.05 8.52
C LEU A 38 4.95 -2.14 8.08
N TYR A 39 4.52 -3.40 8.12
CA TYR A 39 5.36 -4.55 7.80
C TYR A 39 5.26 -5.03 6.35
N THR A 40 4.43 -4.37 5.52
CA THR A 40 4.30 -4.65 4.10
C THR A 40 5.29 -3.80 3.30
N GLU A 41 5.90 -4.43 2.31
CA GLU A 41 6.85 -3.82 1.39
C GLU A 41 6.25 -3.75 -0.01
N GLY A 42 6.82 -2.91 -0.88
CA GLY A 42 6.54 -2.98 -2.31
C GLY A 42 6.29 -1.63 -2.97
N LEU A 43 5.55 -1.66 -4.08
CA LEU A 43 5.23 -0.47 -4.85
C LEU A 43 4.25 0.42 -4.08
N LEU A 44 4.63 1.68 -3.90
CA LEU A 44 3.75 2.72 -3.36
C LEU A 44 3.89 3.94 -4.26
N LEU A 45 2.78 4.39 -4.81
CA LEU A 45 2.73 5.60 -5.62
C LEU A 45 2.54 6.83 -4.72
N LEU A 46 3.17 7.93 -5.10
CA LEU A 46 3.05 9.23 -4.45
C LEU A 46 2.61 10.23 -5.51
N THR A 47 1.70 11.13 -5.16
CA THR A 47 1.23 12.19 -6.07
C THR A 47 0.93 13.47 -5.31
N ASN A 48 0.92 14.58 -6.02
CA ASN A 48 0.35 15.85 -5.57
C ASN A 48 -1.03 16.15 -6.21
N ASP A 49 -1.53 15.26 -7.08
CA ASP A 49 -2.80 15.36 -7.79
C ASP A 49 -3.90 14.53 -7.08
N GLY A 50 -4.92 15.23 -6.58
CA GLY A 50 -6.02 14.62 -5.80
C GLY A 50 -7.00 13.84 -6.64
N GLU A 51 -7.21 14.24 -7.88
CA GLU A 51 -8.10 13.54 -8.80
C GLU A 51 -7.49 12.19 -9.21
N LEU A 52 -6.19 12.18 -9.51
CA LEU A 52 -5.46 10.95 -9.78
C LEU A 52 -5.49 10.01 -8.57
N ALA A 53 -5.22 10.53 -7.37
CA ALA A 53 -5.25 9.73 -6.14
C ALA A 53 -6.64 9.13 -5.89
N GLN A 54 -7.70 9.91 -6.07
CA GLN A 54 -9.07 9.44 -5.94
C GLN A 54 -9.40 8.37 -6.99
N ASN A 55 -9.02 8.58 -8.25
CA ASN A 55 -9.27 7.63 -9.32
C ASN A 55 -8.53 6.29 -9.12
N LEU A 56 -7.36 6.30 -8.49
CA LEU A 56 -6.59 5.07 -8.23
C LEU A 56 -6.99 4.35 -6.94
N THR A 57 -7.59 5.04 -5.98
CA THR A 57 -7.98 4.47 -4.68
C THR A 57 -9.46 4.13 -4.57
N HIS A 58 -10.34 4.82 -5.31
CA HIS A 58 -11.78 4.63 -5.16
C HIS A 58 -12.22 3.21 -5.60
N PRO A 59 -12.89 2.43 -4.75
CA PRO A 59 -13.22 1.03 -5.05
C PRO A 59 -14.03 0.81 -6.32
N SER A 60 -14.90 1.76 -6.70
CA SER A 60 -15.72 1.65 -7.92
C SER A 60 -14.90 1.64 -9.22
N LYS A 61 -13.62 2.03 -9.15
CA LYS A 61 -12.72 2.05 -10.31
C LYS A 61 -12.13 0.67 -10.60
N GLY A 62 -12.25 -0.28 -9.67
CA GLY A 62 -11.82 -1.67 -9.89
C GLY A 62 -10.33 -1.82 -10.20
N ILE A 63 -9.49 -0.87 -9.78
CA ILE A 63 -8.05 -0.88 -10.09
C ILE A 63 -7.38 -2.03 -9.34
N GLU A 64 -6.96 -3.04 -10.10
CA GLU A 64 -6.29 -4.23 -9.60
C GLU A 64 -4.97 -3.91 -8.89
N LYS A 65 -4.68 -4.68 -7.85
CA LYS A 65 -3.45 -4.60 -7.06
C LYS A 65 -2.93 -6.02 -6.91
N THR A 66 -1.74 -6.26 -7.44
CA THR A 66 -1.10 -7.57 -7.38
C THR A 66 -0.15 -7.63 -6.19
N TYR A 67 -0.23 -8.71 -5.42
CA TYR A 67 0.62 -8.94 -4.26
C TYR A 67 1.35 -10.27 -4.41
N GLU A 68 2.62 -10.28 -4.00
CA GLU A 68 3.36 -11.52 -3.75
C GLU A 68 3.27 -11.83 -2.25
N VAL A 69 2.75 -13.01 -1.89
CA VAL A 69 2.54 -13.41 -0.50
C VAL A 69 3.31 -14.70 -0.23
N ARG A 70 4.13 -14.69 0.82
CA ARG A 70 4.80 -15.88 1.34
C ARG A 70 4.11 -16.34 2.61
N ILE A 71 3.69 -17.60 2.66
CA ILE A 71 3.01 -18.18 3.82
C ILE A 71 3.86 -19.27 4.49
N LYS A 72 3.54 -19.59 5.74
CA LYS A 72 4.06 -20.77 6.44
C LYS A 72 3.09 -21.93 6.24
N GLY A 73 3.59 -23.05 5.71
CA GLY A 73 2.77 -24.23 5.41
C GLY A 73 2.55 -24.42 3.92
N ARG A 74 1.54 -25.21 3.56
CA ARG A 74 1.19 -25.52 2.16
C ARG A 74 -0.21 -24.99 1.86
N VAL A 75 -0.33 -24.24 0.76
CA VAL A 75 -1.63 -23.88 0.18
C VAL A 75 -2.14 -25.08 -0.63
N ARG A 76 -3.38 -25.49 -0.40
CA ARG A 76 -4.08 -26.47 -1.24
C ARG A 76 -5.04 -25.76 -2.18
N ASP A 77 -5.44 -26.43 -3.25
CA ASP A 77 -6.35 -25.86 -4.24
C ASP A 77 -7.70 -25.47 -3.63
N ASP A 78 -8.21 -26.27 -2.67
CA ASP A 78 -9.43 -25.94 -1.93
C ASP A 78 -9.30 -24.63 -1.13
N ASP A 79 -8.11 -24.37 -0.55
CA ASP A 79 -7.87 -23.14 0.22
C ASP A 79 -7.92 -21.92 -0.71
N LEU A 80 -7.40 -22.05 -1.95
CA LEU A 80 -7.48 -21.00 -2.97
C LEU A 80 -8.91 -20.74 -3.43
N GLN A 81 -9.71 -21.80 -3.63
CA GLN A 81 -11.12 -21.67 -4.01
C GLN A 81 -11.93 -20.96 -2.93
N ILE A 82 -11.69 -21.25 -1.65
CA ILE A 82 -12.35 -20.56 -0.54
C ILE A 82 -12.02 -19.06 -0.57
N ILE A 83 -10.74 -18.69 -0.69
CA ILE A 83 -10.33 -17.28 -0.73
C ILE A 83 -10.90 -16.56 -1.95
N ALA A 84 -10.92 -17.21 -3.12
CA ALA A 84 -11.45 -16.62 -4.35
C ALA A 84 -12.97 -16.33 -4.30
N ASN A 85 -13.73 -17.14 -3.55
CA ASN A 85 -15.16 -16.97 -3.38
C ASN A 85 -15.55 -16.03 -2.22
N GLY A 86 -14.57 -15.51 -1.49
CA GLY A 86 -14.76 -14.67 -0.32
C GLY A 86 -14.80 -15.45 0.99
N VAL A 87 -14.29 -14.82 2.05
CA VAL A 87 -14.23 -15.35 3.41
C VAL A 87 -14.87 -14.35 4.37
N GLU A 88 -15.51 -14.83 5.45
CA GLU A 88 -16.01 -14.00 6.57
C GLU A 88 -14.93 -13.68 7.60
#